data_AF-A0A328RKM7-F1
#
_entry.id   AF-A0A328RKM7-F1
#
_cell.length_a   1.000
_cell.length_b   1.000
_cell.length_c   1.000
_cell.angle_alpha   90.00
_cell.angle_beta   90.00
_cell.angle_gamma   90.00
#
_symmetry.space_group_name_H-M   'P 1'
#
loop_
_entity.id
_entity.type
_entity.pdbx_description
1 polymer ?
#
loop_
_entity_poly.entity_id
_entity_poly.type
_entity_poly.pdbx_seq_one_letter_code
_entity_poly.pdbx_strand_id
1 'polypeptide(L)' 'APIWSVTQLEDGRLVSASWDNTLKVWDLKQEQGPECVATLHGHTSDILSVTQLEDGRLVSSLHDGTLKVWGAV' A
#
# COMPACT_ATOMS: atom_id res chain seq x y z
N ALA A 1 -12.09 -3.19 4.61
CA ALA A 1 -12.51 -4.41 3.89
C ALA A 1 -11.44 -5.50 4.09
N PRO A 2 -11.54 -6.72 3.52
CA PRO A 2 -10.46 -7.71 3.59
C PRO A 2 -9.15 -7.14 3.04
N ILE A 3 -8.04 -7.47 3.70
CA ILE A 3 -6.69 -7.16 3.24
C ILE A 3 -6.19 -8.34 2.41
N TRP A 4 -5.68 -8.07 1.21
CA TRP A 4 -5.26 -9.10 0.27
C TRP A 4 -3.76 -9.18 0.07
N SER A 5 -3.06 -8.06 0.30
CA SER A 5 -1.62 -8.00 0.08
C SER A 5 -1.00 -7.00 1.04
N VAL A 6 0.22 -7.32 1.44
CA VAL A 6 1.08 -6.45 2.25
C VAL A 6 2.48 -6.46 1.66
N THR A 7 3.17 -5.33 1.74
CA THR A 7 4.59 -5.22 1.35
C THR A 7 5.34 -4.34 2.33
N GLN A 8 6.62 -4.60 2.51
CA GLN A 8 7.49 -3.80 3.36
C GLN A 8 8.21 -2.76 2.51
N LEU A 9 8.29 -1.53 3.02
CA LEU A 9 9.07 -0.46 2.45
C LEU A 9 10.51 -0.52 2.95
N GLU A 10 11.46 -0.10 2.12
CA GLU A 10 12.89 0.03 2.48
C GLU A 10 13.14 0.86 3.75
N ASP A 11 12.28 1.86 4.04
CA ASP A 11 12.37 2.68 5.25
C ASP A 11 11.86 1.99 6.53
N GLY A 12 11.32 0.78 6.39
CA GLY A 12 10.79 -0.06 7.47
C GLY A 12 9.29 0.08 7.73
N ARG A 13 8.57 0.92 6.97
CA ARG A 13 7.10 0.99 7.01
C ARG A 13 6.47 -0.20 6.28
N LEU A 14 5.19 -0.47 6.54
CA LEU A 14 4.40 -1.45 5.78
C LEU A 14 3.35 -0.76 4.92
N VAL A 15 3.01 -1.36 3.80
CA VAL A 15 1.86 -0.99 2.99
C VAL A 15 0.90 -2.15 2.91
N SER A 16 -0.38 -1.91 3.21
CA SER A 16 -1.45 -2.89 3.06
C SER A 16 -2.40 -2.49 1.94
N ALA A 17 -2.80 -3.45 1.12
CA ALA A 17 -3.80 -3.30 0.08
C ALA A 17 -5.14 -3.95 0.49
N SER A 18 -6.23 -3.20 0.29
CA SER A 18 -7.57 -3.58 0.73
C SER A 18 -8.59 -3.49 -0.41
N TRP A 19 -9.66 -4.29 -0.31
CA TRP A 19 -10.85 -4.20 -1.19
C TRP A 19 -11.68 -2.92 -0.98
N ASP A 20 -11.33 -2.06 -0.03
CA ASP A 20 -11.93 -0.72 0.05
C ASP A 20 -11.28 0.27 -0.93
N ASN A 21 -10.50 -0.24 -1.89
CA ASN A 21 -9.80 0.53 -2.92
C ASN A 21 -8.77 1.50 -2.36
N THR A 22 -8.25 1.23 -1.15
CA THR A 22 -7.19 2.02 -0.54
C THR A 22 -5.94 1.20 -0.27
N LEU A 23 -4.79 1.87 -0.40
CA LEU A 23 -3.57 1.43 0.25
C LEU A 23 -3.40 2.20 1.56
N LYS A 24 -2.98 1.52 2.62
CA LYS A 24 -2.62 2.16 3.88
C LYS A 24 -1.15 1.95 4.16
N VAL A 25 -0.48 3.02 4.61
CA VAL A 25 0.92 3.01 5.02
C VAL A 25 0.98 3.02 6.54
N TRP A 26 1.75 2.11 7.10
CA TRP A 26 1.86 1.86 8.52
C TRP A 26 3.28 2.12 9.00
N ASP A 27 3.42 2.97 10.01
CA ASP A 27 4.67 3.11 10.75
C ASP A 27 4.69 2.12 11.91
N LEU A 28 5.70 1.25 11.92
CA LEU A 28 5.87 0.21 12.92
C LEU A 28 6.75 0.64 14.09
N LYS A 29 7.40 1.82 14.01
CA LYS A 29 8.41 2.26 14.99
C LYS A 29 7.82 3.04 16.16
N GLN A 30 6.50 3.25 16.17
CA GLN A 30 5.82 4.00 17.22
C GLN A 30 5.78 3.21 18.53
N GLU A 31 6.06 3.86 19.65
CA GLU A 31 6.12 3.22 20.98
C GLU A 31 4.78 2.60 21.41
N GLN A 32 3.66 3.14 20.92
CA GLN A 32 2.32 2.65 21.23
C GLN A 32 1.84 1.52 20.30
N GLY A 33 2.69 1.08 19.36
CA GLY A 33 2.38 0.07 18.36
C GLY A 33 2.13 0.65 16.96
N PRO A 34 1.86 -0.20 15.96
CA PRO A 34 1.73 0.22 14.57
C PRO A 34 0.65 1.27 14.35
N GLU A 35 0.99 2.36 13.64
CA GLU A 35 0.06 3.44 13.31
C GLU A 35 -0.11 3.61 11.80
N CYS A 36 -1.34 3.85 11.34
CA CYS A 36 -1.61 4.20 9.95
C CYS A 36 -1.25 5.68 9.71
N VAL A 37 -0.09 5.92 9.12
CA VAL A 37 0.44 7.28 8.86
C VAL A 37 -0.04 7.88 7.53
N ALA A 38 -0.53 7.06 6.59
CA ALA A 38 -1.12 7.55 5.36
C ALA A 38 -2.17 6.59 4.79
N THR A 39 -3.16 7.14 4.08
CA THR A 39 -4.11 6.37 3.26
C THR A 39 -4.10 6.92 1.84
N LEU A 40 -3.68 6.10 0.88
CA LEU A 40 -3.59 6.44 -0.53
C LEU A 40 -4.92 6.12 -1.21
N HIS A 41 -5.57 7.18 -1.69
CA HIS A 41 -6.82 7.10 -2.45
C HIS A 41 -6.52 7.29 -3.94
N GLY A 42 -7.31 6.63 -4.80
CA GLY A 42 -7.17 6.79 -6.24
C GLY A 42 -7.31 5.51 -7.05
N HIS A 43 -7.54 4.36 -6.40
CA HIS A 43 -8.03 3.18 -7.08
C HIS A 43 -9.55 3.26 -7.27
N THR A 44 -10.01 2.87 -8.45
CA THR A 44 -11.43 2.80 -8.80
C THR A 44 -12.01 1.40 -8.64
N SER A 45 -11.16 0.41 -8.32
CA SER A 45 -11.51 -1.00 -8.20
C SER A 45 -10.64 -1.69 -7.15
N ASP A 46 -11.10 -2.87 -6.72
CA ASP A 46 -10.45 -3.71 -5.71
C ASP A 46 -8.97 -3.92 -6.00
N ILE A 47 -8.15 -3.69 -4.97
CA ILE A 47 -6.70 -3.89 -5.06
C ILE A 47 -6.40 -5.36 -4.78
N LEU A 48 -5.71 -6.00 -5.72
CA LEU A 48 -5.37 -7.42 -5.64
C LEU A 48 -3.95 -7.63 -5.09
N SER A 49 -3.03 -6.72 -5.38
CA SER A 49 -1.64 -6.82 -4.94
C SER A 49 -0.98 -5.46 -4.81
N VAL A 50 0.06 -5.39 -3.97
CA VAL A 50 0.96 -4.25 -3.86
C VAL A 50 2.41 -4.72 -3.72
N THR A 51 3.34 -4.05 -4.40
CA THR A 51 4.78 -4.32 -4.29
C THR A 51 5.57 -3.01 -4.32
N GLN A 52 6.72 -3.01 -3.66
CA GLN A 52 7.73 -1.96 -3.81
C GLN A 52 8.66 -2.31 -4.98
N LEU A 53 9.09 -1.29 -5.73
CA LEU A 53 10.14 -1.36 -6.74
C LEU A 53 11.49 -0.95 -6.12
N GLU A 54 12.60 -1.37 -6.73
CA GLU A 54 13.96 -1.02 -6.30
C GLU A 54 14.24 0.50 -6.32
N ASP A 55 13.47 1.27 -7.08
CA ASP A 55 13.58 2.74 -7.11
C ASP A 55 12.72 3.44 -6.03
N GLY A 56 12.18 2.66 -5.08
CA GLY A 56 11.38 3.15 -3.96
C GLY A 56 9.91 3.41 -4.29
N ARG A 57 9.49 3.33 -5.55
CA ARG A 57 8.08 3.48 -5.94
C ARG A 57 7.24 2.28 -5.52
N LEU A 58 5.94 2.51 -5.37
CA LEU A 58 4.97 1.44 -5.14
C LEU A 58 4.15 1.18 -6.39
N VAL A 59 3.87 -0.09 -6.65
CA VAL A 59 2.97 -0.52 -7.70
C VAL A 59 1.85 -1.33 -7.06
N SER A 60 0.62 -0.98 -7.40
CA SER A 60 -0.56 -1.73 -7.02
C SER A 60 -1.32 -2.20 -8.25
N SER A 61 -1.81 -3.44 -8.20
CA SER A 61 -2.64 -4.04 -9.24
C SER A 61 -4.11 -4.05 -8.84
N LEU A 62 -4.97 -3.75 -9.81
CA LEU A 62 -6.41 -3.69 -9.64
C LEU A 62 -7.09 -4.90 -10.30
N HIS A 63 -8.31 -5.19 -9.86
CA HIS A 63 -9.14 -6.23 -10.47
C HIS A 63 -9.53 -5.94 -11.93
N ASP A 64 -9.58 -4.67 -12.34
CA ASP A 64 -9.85 -4.25 -13.72
C ASP A 64 -8.68 -4.47 -14.70
N GLY A 65 -7.58 -5.07 -14.24
CA GLY A 65 -6.40 -5.36 -15.05
C GLY A 65 -5.45 -4.17 -15.20
N THR A 66 -5.73 -3.03 -14.54
CA THR A 66 -4.82 -1.89 -14.53
C THR A 66 -3.77 -2.00 -13.42
N LEU A 67 -2.67 -1.27 -13.61
CA LEU A 67 -1.65 -1.03 -12.60
C LEU A 67 -1.61 0.46 -12.29
N LYS A 68 -1.39 0.80 -11.02
CA LYS A 68 -1.12 2.17 -10.61
C LYS A 68 0.27 2.25 -9.97
N VAL A 69 1.03 3.24 -10.42
CA VAL A 69 2.35 3.56 -9.86
C VAL A 69 2.19 4.76 -8.93
N TRP A 70 2.81 4.67 -7.76
CA TRP A 70 2.88 5.73 -6.76
C TRP A 70 4.33 6.18 -6.66
N GLY A 71 4.55 7.49 -6.73
CA GLY A 71 5.87 8.06 -6.53
C GLY A 71 6.41 7.75 -5.14
N ALA A 72 7.73 7.74 -5.01
CA ALA A 72 8.37 7.81 -3.71
C ALA A 72 7.94 9.12 -3.03
N VAL A 73 7.55 9.03 -1.76
CA VAL A 73 7.25 10.21 -0.93
C VAL A 73 8.55 10.88 -0.52
#